data_AF-A0A2W5RLG5-F1
#
_entry.id   AF-A0A2W5RLG5-F1
#
_cell.length_a   1.000
_cell.length_b   1.000
_cell.length_c   1.000
_cell.angle_alpha   90.00
_cell.angle_beta   90.00
_cell.angle_gamma   90.00
#
_symmetry.space_group_name_H-M   'P 1'
#
loop_
_entity.id
_entity.type
_entity.pdbx_description
1 polymer ?
#
loop_
_entity_poly.entity_id
_entity_poly.type
_entity_poly.pdbx_seq_one_letter_code
_entity_poly.pdbx_strand_id
1 'polypeptide(L)'
;IIIQGCGNASVRRIMEMLDSQPFAAPSAMLPMQSSMREGQQWMQQAHRTHHALVQAIERGQGSRAQALGEEHVEIARMNLDYALERPELAAELMPGMKLVAGRGR
;
A
#
# COMPACT_ATOMS: atom_id res chain seq x y z
N ILE A 1 13.18 -3.21 4.45
CA ILE A 1 14.29 -3.94 3.81
C ILE A 1 14.76 -3.25 2.52
N ILE A 2 13.93 -3.08 1.48
CA ILE A 2 14.34 -2.45 0.20
C ILE A 2 14.96 -1.05 0.42
N ILE A 3 14.27 -0.19 1.17
CA ILE A 3 14.75 1.18 1.48
C ILE A 3 16.05 1.18 2.29
N GLN A 4 16.24 0.22 3.19
CA GLN A 4 17.49 0.09 3.94
C GLN A 4 18.63 -0.40 3.04
N GLY A 5 18.34 -1.30 2.11
CA GLY A 5 19.32 -1.87 1.17
C GLY A 5 19.84 -0.90 0.13
N CYS A 6 19.17 0.24 -0.12
CA CYS A 6 19.65 1.23 -1.10
C CYS A 6 20.89 2.02 -0.63
N GLY A 7 21.26 1.96 0.65
CA GLY A 7 22.42 2.67 1.19
C GLY A 7 22.32 4.20 1.15
N ASN A 8 21.16 4.77 0.80
CA ASN A 8 20.97 6.20 0.64
C ASN A 8 20.18 6.80 1.81
N ALA A 9 20.87 7.60 2.63
CA ALA A 9 20.28 8.21 3.83
C ALA A 9 19.14 9.20 3.51
N SER A 10 19.23 9.93 2.40
CA SER A 10 18.21 10.89 1.98
C SER A 10 16.92 10.18 1.55
N VAL A 11 17.04 9.13 0.74
CA VAL A 11 15.88 8.30 0.32
C VAL A 11 15.19 7.70 1.54
N ARG A 12 15.95 7.13 2.46
CA ARG A 12 15.41 6.57 3.71
C ARG A 12 14.63 7.62 4.52
N ARG A 13 15.21 8.81 4.73
CA ARG A 13 14.55 9.88 5.49
C ARG A 13 13.27 10.37 4.83
N ILE A 14 13.28 10.51 3.50
CA ILE A 14 12.08 10.91 2.75
C ILE A 14 10.99 9.84 2.91
N MET A 15 11.35 8.55 2.80
CA MET A 15 10.38 7.48 2.94
C MET A 15 9.81 7.40 4.36
N GLU A 16 10.64 7.57 5.41
CA GLU A 16 10.18 7.65 6.79
C GLU A 16 9.18 8.80 7.00
N MET A 17 9.42 9.95 6.37
CA MET A 17 8.50 11.08 6.41
C MET A 17 7.18 10.78 5.68
N LEU A 18 7.22 10.13 4.51
CA LEU A 18 6.03 9.71 3.79
C LEU A 18 5.21 8.68 4.58
N ASP A 19 5.88 7.67 5.15
CA ASP A 19 5.26 6.61 5.95
C ASP A 19 4.62 7.15 7.25
N SER A 20 5.07 8.30 7.74
CA SER A 20 4.49 8.96 8.93
C SER A 20 3.14 9.63 8.67
N GLN A 21 2.74 9.79 7.39
CA GLN A 21 1.46 10.39 7.06
C GLN A 21 0.30 9.42 7.35
N PRO A 22 -0.83 9.93 7.87
CA PRO A 22 -2.03 9.11 8.03
C PRO A 22 -2.41 8.46 6.70
N PHE A 23 -2.74 7.16 6.74
CA PHE A 23 -3.14 6.36 5.58
C PHE A 23 -2.08 6.12 4.50
N ALA A 24 -0.87 6.68 4.63
CA ALA A 24 0.22 6.48 3.67
C ALA A 24 1.09 5.25 3.97
N ALA A 25 1.05 4.75 5.20
CA ALA A 25 1.81 3.55 5.58
C ALA A 25 1.43 2.36 4.66
N PRO A 26 2.39 1.53 4.23
CA PRO A 26 2.14 0.42 3.29
C PRO A 26 1.03 -0.55 3.74
N SER A 27 0.87 -0.67 5.05
CA SER A 27 -0.10 -1.55 5.70
C SER A 27 -1.40 -0.85 6.11
N ALA A 28 -1.58 0.43 5.78
CA ALA A 28 -2.71 1.22 6.26
C ALA A 28 -4.06 0.66 5.83
N MET A 29 -4.12 -0.08 4.72
CA MET A 29 -5.36 -0.68 4.18
C MET A 29 -5.50 -2.18 4.48
N LEU A 30 -4.57 -2.79 5.24
CA LEU A 30 -4.60 -4.22 5.56
C LEU A 30 -5.91 -4.71 6.17
N PRO A 31 -6.57 -3.99 7.12
CA PRO A 31 -7.82 -4.47 7.71
C PRO A 31 -8.94 -4.67 6.69
N MET A 32 -8.96 -3.87 5.62
CA MET A 32 -9.90 -4.03 4.51
C MET A 32 -9.55 -5.26 3.65
N GLN A 33 -8.25 -5.50 3.44
CA GLN A 33 -7.75 -6.62 2.62
C GLN A 33 -7.89 -7.98 3.30
N SER A 34 -7.73 -8.06 4.62
CA SER A 34 -7.74 -9.34 5.35
C SER A 34 -9.14 -9.84 5.69
N SER A 35 -10.09 -8.92 5.84
CA SER A 35 -11.46 -9.23 6.31
C SER A 35 -12.42 -9.66 5.19
N MET A 36 -11.93 -9.66 3.95
CA MET A 36 -12.75 -9.76 2.75
C MET A 36 -12.30 -10.89 1.83
N ARG A 37 -13.26 -11.57 1.18
CA ARG A 37 -12.94 -12.66 0.25
C ARG A 37 -12.19 -12.14 -0.98
N GLU A 38 -12.60 -10.98 -1.50
CA GLU A 38 -11.96 -10.25 -2.59
C GLU A 38 -10.55 -9.78 -2.19
N GLY A 39 -10.38 -9.34 -0.94
CA GLY A 39 -9.11 -8.89 -0.39
C GLY A 39 -8.02 -9.98 -0.36
N GLN A 40 -8.39 -11.26 -0.22
CA GLN A 40 -7.44 -12.37 -0.32
C GLN A 40 -6.79 -12.49 -1.70
N GLN A 41 -7.50 -12.15 -2.78
CA GLN A 41 -6.94 -12.16 -4.13
C GLN A 41 -5.94 -11.02 -4.31
N TRP A 42 -6.28 -9.83 -3.80
CA TRP A 42 -5.38 -8.68 -3.79
C TRP A 42 -4.11 -8.93 -2.98
N MET A 43 -4.21 -9.62 -1.84
CA MET A 43 -3.06 -10.02 -1.04
C MET A 43 -2.14 -11.00 -1.78
N GLN A 44 -2.71 -11.96 -2.50
CA GLN A 44 -1.91 -12.87 -3.34
C GLN A 44 -1.19 -12.12 -4.46
N GLN A 45 -1.86 -11.15 -5.09
CA GLN A 45 -1.25 -10.31 -6.11
C GLN A 45 -0.14 -9.43 -5.54
N ALA A 46 -0.40 -8.76 -4.42
CA ALA A 46 0.58 -7.97 -3.67
C ALA A 46 1.85 -8.77 -3.36
N HIS A 47 1.67 -9.99 -2.86
CA HIS A 47 2.79 -10.86 -2.52
C HIS A 47 3.61 -11.28 -3.75
N ARG A 48 2.94 -11.62 -4.87
CA ARG A 48 3.62 -11.89 -6.14
C ARG A 48 4.40 -10.68 -6.64
N THR A 49 3.84 -9.48 -6.51
CA THR A 49 4.53 -8.23 -6.88
C THR A 49 5.79 -8.01 -6.04
N HIS A 50 5.79 -8.35 -4.74
CA HIS A 50 7.02 -8.29 -3.92
C HIS A 50 8.13 -9.20 -4.45
N HIS A 51 7.80 -10.45 -4.81
CA HIS A 51 8.78 -11.37 -5.41
C HIS A 51 9.31 -10.85 -6.74
N ALA A 52 8.42 -10.34 -7.60
CA ALA A 52 8.80 -9.79 -8.90
C ALA A 52 9.69 -8.55 -8.76
N LEU A 53 9.43 -7.70 -7.77
CA LEU A 53 10.22 -6.50 -7.47
C LEU A 53 11.65 -6.88 -7.05
N VAL A 54 11.80 -7.86 -6.15
CA VAL A 54 13.12 -8.36 -5.73
C VAL A 54 13.88 -8.93 -6.93
N GLN A 55 13.25 -9.76 -7.75
CA GLN A 55 13.87 -10.32 -8.95
C GLN A 55 14.30 -9.24 -9.94
N ALA A 56 13.51 -8.17 -10.11
CA ALA A 56 13.87 -7.05 -10.98
C ALA A 56 15.10 -6.31 -10.46
N ILE A 57 15.18 -6.08 -9.14
CA ILE A 57 16.34 -5.45 -8.48
C ILE A 57 17.60 -6.32 -8.64
N GLU A 58 17.51 -7.63 -8.35
CA GLU A 58 18.63 -8.58 -8.48
C GLU A 58 19.20 -8.63 -9.90
N ARG A 59 18.35 -8.45 -10.91
CA ARG A 59 18.73 -8.43 -12.33
C ARG A 59 19.13 -7.04 -12.85
N GLY A 60 19.18 -6.02 -12.00
CA GLY A 60 19.50 -4.65 -12.40
C GLY A 60 18.45 -3.98 -13.30
N GLN A 61 17.22 -4.47 -13.30
CA GLN A 61 16.12 -4.00 -14.17
C GLN A 61 15.40 -2.80 -13.56
N GLY A 62 16.08 -1.66 -13.44
CA GLY A 62 15.58 -0.46 -12.74
C GLY A 62 14.19 0.01 -13.17
N SER A 63 13.96 0.17 -14.47
CA SER A 63 12.65 0.60 -15.00
C SER A 63 11.53 -0.39 -14.68
N ARG A 64 11.82 -1.69 -14.69
CA ARG A 64 10.85 -2.73 -14.31
C ARG A 64 10.57 -2.67 -12.81
N ALA A 65 11.59 -2.50 -11.98
CA ALA A 65 11.43 -2.37 -10.54
C ALA A 65 10.57 -1.16 -10.17
N GLN A 66 10.78 -0.02 -10.84
CA GLN A 66 9.94 1.16 -10.66
C GLN A 66 8.48 0.90 -11.07
N ALA A 67 8.25 0.38 -12.28
CA ALA A 67 6.89 0.10 -12.76
C ALA A 67 6.13 -0.89 -11.84
N LEU A 68 6.82 -1.91 -11.32
CA LEU A 68 6.23 -2.85 -10.35
C LEU A 68 5.90 -2.17 -9.01
N GLY A 69 6.73 -1.24 -8.57
CA GLY A 69 6.49 -0.46 -7.35
C GLY A 69 5.28 0.48 -7.49
N GLU A 70 5.17 1.17 -8.64
CA GLU A 70 4.03 2.02 -8.97
C GLU A 70 2.73 1.20 -9.04
N GLU A 71 2.75 0.07 -9.75
CA GLU A 71 1.60 -0.84 -9.82
C GLU A 71 1.21 -1.40 -8.45
N HIS A 72 2.17 -1.61 -7.54
CA HIS A 72 1.87 -2.09 -6.19
C HIS A 72 1.02 -1.09 -5.38
N VAL A 73 1.15 0.21 -5.63
CA VAL A 73 0.35 1.26 -4.97
C VAL A 73 -1.12 1.16 -5.35
N GLU A 74 -1.43 0.73 -6.58
CA GLU A 74 -2.81 0.60 -7.06
C GLU A 74 -3.64 -0.37 -6.22
N ILE A 75 -3.01 -1.39 -5.62
CA ILE A 75 -3.68 -2.32 -4.71
C ILE A 75 -4.24 -1.56 -3.49
N ALA A 76 -3.46 -0.65 -2.90
CA ALA A 76 -3.92 0.16 -1.78
C ALA A 76 -5.03 1.12 -2.21
N ARG A 77 -4.95 1.69 -3.42
CA ARG A 77 -5.98 2.58 -3.98
C ARG A 77 -7.30 1.84 -4.22
N MET A 78 -7.26 0.64 -4.79
CA MET A 78 -8.45 -0.19 -5.00
C MET A 78 -9.15 -0.52 -3.68
N ASN A 79 -8.40 -0.79 -2.60
CA ASN A 79 -9.01 -0.99 -1.27
C ASN A 79 -9.68 0.28 -0.76
N LEU A 80 -9.13 1.45 -1.07
CA LEU A 80 -9.68 2.74 -0.65
C LEU A 80 -10.96 3.03 -1.39
N ASP A 81 -10.97 2.85 -2.70
CA ASP A 81 -12.17 2.98 -3.52
C ASP A 81 -13.27 2.04 -3.00
N TYR A 82 -12.93 0.79 -2.70
CA TYR A 82 -13.85 -0.19 -2.12
C TYR A 82 -14.38 0.23 -0.74
N ALA A 83 -13.51 0.79 0.11
CA ALA A 83 -13.88 1.32 1.42
C ALA A 83 -14.84 2.52 1.31
N LEU A 84 -14.61 3.41 0.34
CA LEU A 84 -15.46 4.58 0.10
C LEU A 84 -16.84 4.17 -0.44
N GLU A 85 -16.93 3.10 -1.22
CA GLU A 85 -18.20 2.51 -1.65
C GLU A 85 -19.00 1.89 -0.49
N ARG A 86 -18.35 1.52 0.61
CA ARG A 86 -18.96 0.81 1.76
C ARG A 86 -18.55 1.47 3.10
N PRO A 87 -19.01 2.70 3.36
CA PRO A 87 -18.54 3.51 4.47
C PRO A 87 -18.85 2.90 5.85
N GLU A 88 -19.94 2.14 6.00
CA GLU A 88 -20.28 1.47 7.26
C GLU A 88 -19.29 0.35 7.59
N LEU A 89 -18.99 -0.51 6.60
CA LEU A 89 -18.00 -1.58 6.72
C LEU A 89 -16.58 -1.01 6.94
N ALA A 90 -16.25 0.04 6.21
CA ALA A 90 -15.01 0.80 6.38
C ALA A 90 -14.84 1.36 7.79
N ALA A 91 -15.91 1.93 8.37
CA ALA A 91 -15.90 2.51 9.71
C ALA A 91 -15.76 1.45 10.82
N GLU A 92 -16.20 0.22 10.58
CA GLU A 92 -16.02 -0.92 11.47
C GLU A 92 -14.59 -1.46 11.40
N LEU A 93 -14.09 -1.74 10.20
CA LEU A 93 -12.79 -2.37 9.98
C LEU A 93 -11.62 -1.41 10.17
N MET A 94 -11.80 -0.13 9.85
CA MET A 94 -10.77 0.92 9.99
C MET A 94 -11.36 2.18 10.63
N PRO A 95 -11.39 2.26 11.97
CA PRO A 95 -11.97 3.39 12.68
C PRO A 95 -11.38 4.76 12.26
N GLY A 96 -10.10 4.80 11.86
CA GLY A 96 -9.44 6.01 11.38
C GLY A 96 -10.06 6.61 10.11
N MET A 97 -10.72 5.79 9.28
CA MET A 97 -11.38 6.22 8.03
C MET A 97 -12.51 7.24 8.28
N LYS A 98 -13.08 7.25 9.51
CA LYS A 98 -14.07 8.23 9.96
C LYS A 98 -13.55 9.67 9.88
N LEU A 99 -12.23 9.88 10.04
CA LEU A 99 -11.61 11.21 9.95
C LEU A 99 -11.54 11.73 8.51
N VAL A 100 -11.58 10.83 7.53
CA VAL A 100 -11.54 11.15 6.09
C VAL A 100 -12.97 11.32 5.56
N ALA A 101 -13.90 10.45 5.97
CA ALA A 101 -15.31 10.53 5.57
C ALA A 101 -16.06 11.73 6.18
N GLY A 102 -15.59 12.28 7.30
CA GLY A 102 -16.26 13.33 8.06
C GLY A 102 -16.17 14.76 7.49
N ARG A 103 -15.44 15.01 6.39
CA ARG A 103 -15.25 16.37 5.82
C ARG A 103 -16.13 16.68 4.60
N GLY A 104 -17.17 15.89 4.38
CA GLY A 104 -18.12 16.05 3.29
C GLY A 104 -19.53 16.43 3.73
N ARG A 105 -19.68 17.42 4.63
CA ARG A 105 -20.90 18.23 4.81
C ARG A 105 -20.54 19.61 5.35
#